data_AF-A0A2U9KCW4-F1
#
_entry.id   AF-A0A2U9KCW4-F1
#
_cell.length_a   1.000
_cell.length_b   1.000
_cell.length_c   1.000
_cell.angle_alpha   90.00
_cell.angle_beta   90.00
_cell.angle_gamma   90.00
#
_symmetry.space_group_name_H-M   'P 1'
#
loop_
_entity.id
_entity.type
_entity.pdbx_description
1 polymer ?
#
loop_
_entity_poly.entity_id
_entity_poly.type
_entity_poly.pdbx_seq_one_letter_code
_entity_poly.pdbx_strand_id
1 'polypeptide(L)'
;MDGVPPPDSGSPRVRFGAEMRRLREAAELSQAAVASRLGCTQTQISRLEKATRTPSRSDAGRLDRLFEAAGNVSLTRLYQSLVAQSRSPAWFHDWAEEIEPTALVLRSWDPLLIPGLLQTESYARYLFGQAPQITSDEVEERVQARLRRQKISNRKTLPSSSRLSTRAFCAVRCNT
;
A
#
# COMPACT_ATOMS: atom_id res chain seq x y z
N MET A 1 2.18 23.50 21.15
CA MET A 1 0.80 23.04 20.87
C MET A 1 0.80 22.60 19.43
N ASP A 2 1.05 21.32 19.19
CA ASP A 2 1.35 20.82 17.86
C ASP A 2 0.06 20.58 17.09
N GLY A 3 -0.31 21.59 16.29
CA GLY A 3 -1.40 21.51 15.33
C GLY A 3 -1.01 20.61 14.17
N VAL A 4 -1.35 19.32 14.29
CA VAL A 4 -1.31 18.38 13.17
C VAL A 4 -2.21 18.94 12.06
N PRO A 5 -1.68 19.22 10.85
CA PRO A 5 -2.50 19.73 9.75
C PRO A 5 -3.61 18.74 9.41
N PRO A 6 -4.79 19.22 8.96
CA PRO A 6 -5.90 18.36 8.60
C PRO A 6 -5.42 17.34 7.56
N PRO A 7 -5.73 16.05 7.74
CA PRO A 7 -5.18 15.03 6.88
C PRO A 7 -5.76 15.19 5.48
N ASP A 8 -4.87 15.24 4.49
CA ASP A 8 -5.20 15.25 3.07
C ASP A 8 -6.25 14.16 2.77
N SER A 9 -7.32 14.52 2.06
CA SER A 9 -8.41 13.64 1.63
C SER A 9 -7.92 12.41 0.84
N GLY A 10 -6.71 12.45 0.29
CA GLY A 10 -6.06 11.31 -0.37
C GLY A 10 -5.34 10.33 0.58
N SER A 11 -5.12 10.68 1.85
CA SER A 11 -4.29 9.84 2.73
C SER A 11 -4.95 8.50 3.05
N PRO A 12 -4.23 7.37 2.97
CA PRO A 12 -4.78 6.04 3.23
C PRO A 12 -5.31 5.87 4.66
N ARG A 13 -4.77 6.65 5.61
CA ARG A 13 -5.29 6.73 6.99
C ARG A 13 -6.69 7.32 7.03
N VAL A 14 -6.95 8.37 6.26
CA VAL A 14 -8.28 8.98 6.12
C VAL A 14 -9.24 8.01 5.45
N ARG A 15 -8.80 7.34 4.37
CA ARG A 15 -9.60 6.30 3.71
C ARG A 15 -9.97 5.16 4.65
N PHE A 16 -9.02 4.68 5.46
CA PHE A 16 -9.29 3.66 6.49
C PHE A 16 -10.31 4.14 7.52
N GLY A 17 -10.14 5.35 8.07
CA GLY A 17 -11.04 5.91 9.06
C GLY A 17 -12.46 6.15 8.52
N ALA A 18 -12.57 6.63 7.28
CA ALA A 18 -13.84 6.85 6.59
C ALA A 18 -14.57 5.52 6.34
N GLU A 19 -13.86 4.49 5.87
CA GLU A 19 -14.47 3.19 5.61
C GLU A 19 -14.89 2.49 6.91
N MET A 20 -14.09 2.61 7.98
CA MET A 20 -14.45 2.13 9.30
C MET A 20 -15.74 2.80 9.81
N ARG A 21 -15.87 4.11 9.62
CA ARG A 21 -17.08 4.85 9.98
C ARG A 21 -18.29 4.37 9.17
N ARG A 22 -18.12 4.17 7.85
CA ARG A 22 -19.16 3.65 6.94
C ARG A 22 -19.66 2.27 7.39
N LEU A 23 -18.74 1.34 7.69
CA LEU A 23 -19.09 -0.01 8.16
C LEU A 23 -19.78 0.01 9.52
N ARG A 24 -19.32 0.88 10.44
CA ARG A 24 -19.97 1.07 11.74
C ARG A 24 -21.41 1.56 11.60
N GLU A 25 -21.63 2.56 10.74
CA GLU A 25 -22.95 3.14 10.48
C GLU A 25 -23.88 2.12 9.78
N ALA A 26 -23.36 1.33 8.83
CA ALA A 26 -24.10 0.25 8.18
C ALA A 26 -24.49 -0.88 9.15
N ALA A 27 -23.67 -1.12 10.18
CA ALA A 27 -23.96 -2.09 11.24
C ALA A 27 -24.79 -1.49 12.41
N GLU A 28 -25.20 -0.21 12.31
CA GLU A 28 -25.95 0.52 13.34
C GLU A 28 -25.29 0.53 14.72
N LEU A 29 -23.95 0.46 14.76
CA LEU A 29 -23.21 0.41 16.02
C LEU A 29 -22.74 1.81 16.45
N SER A 30 -22.80 2.08 17.75
CA SER A 30 -22.11 3.24 18.33
C SER A 30 -20.60 3.00 18.44
N GLN A 31 -19.80 4.06 18.49
CA GLN A 31 -18.35 3.92 18.72
C GLN A 31 -18.05 3.19 20.04
N ALA A 32 -18.89 3.39 21.06
CA ALA A 32 -18.77 2.69 22.34
C ALA A 32 -19.08 1.20 22.20
N ALA A 33 -20.11 0.82 21.43
CA ALA A 33 -20.44 -0.59 21.18
C ALA A 33 -19.32 -1.32 20.44
N VAL A 34 -18.73 -0.68 19.42
CA VAL A 34 -17.54 -1.21 18.73
C VAL A 34 -16.37 -1.37 19.69
N ALA A 35 -16.13 -0.36 20.54
CA ALA A 35 -15.06 -0.39 21.52
C ALA A 35 -15.22 -1.54 22.54
N SER A 36 -16.43 -1.76 23.06
CA SER A 36 -16.73 -2.87 23.97
C SER A 36 -16.47 -4.24 23.33
N ARG A 37 -16.87 -4.43 22.07
CA ARG A 37 -16.63 -5.69 21.33
C ARG A 37 -15.15 -5.93 21.03
N LEU A 38 -14.38 -4.85 20.89
CA LEU A 38 -12.93 -4.88 20.67
C LEU A 38 -12.13 -4.80 21.99
N GLY A 39 -12.77 -4.77 23.16
CA GLY A 39 -12.07 -4.63 24.43
C GLY A 39 -11.15 -3.40 24.50
N CYS A 40 -11.55 -2.31 23.85
CA CYS A 40 -10.81 -1.05 23.83
C CYS A 40 -11.70 0.11 24.29
N THR A 41 -11.15 1.33 24.32
CA THR A 41 -11.90 2.52 24.74
C THR A 41 -12.58 3.21 23.55
N GLN A 42 -13.71 3.88 23.77
CA GLN A 42 -14.39 4.67 22.73
C GLN A 42 -13.46 5.70 22.09
N THR A 43 -12.59 6.33 22.89
CA THR A 43 -11.58 7.29 22.41
C THR A 43 -10.63 6.65 21.39
N GLN A 44 -10.27 5.38 21.55
CA GLN A 44 -9.43 4.68 20.56
C GLN A 44 -10.14 4.52 19.23
N ILE A 45 -11.43 4.15 19.25
CA ILE A 45 -12.27 4.04 18.05
C ILE A 45 -12.41 5.40 17.36
N SER A 46 -12.70 6.46 18.13
CA SER A 46 -12.80 7.83 17.62
C SER A 46 -11.50 8.30 16.95
N ARG A 47 -10.33 7.97 17.52
CA ARG A 47 -9.02 8.32 16.94
C ARG A 47 -8.71 7.55 15.66
N LEU A 48 -9.17 6.31 15.54
CA LEU A 48 -9.06 5.53 14.31
C LEU A 48 -9.95 6.12 13.21
N GLU A 49 -11.21 6.44 13.50
CA GLU A 49 -12.14 7.05 12.54
C GLU A 49 -11.67 8.46 12.08
N LYS A 50 -11.11 9.26 13.00
CA LYS A 50 -10.54 10.59 12.69
C LYS A 50 -9.16 10.53 12.03
N ALA A 51 -8.64 9.34 11.74
CA ALA A 51 -7.31 9.13 11.20
C ALA A 51 -6.16 9.74 12.04
N THR A 52 -6.38 10.05 13.32
CA THR A 52 -5.33 10.60 14.22
C THR A 52 -4.44 9.53 14.83
N ARG A 53 -4.93 8.28 14.86
CA ARG A 53 -4.14 7.08 15.21
C ARG A 53 -4.01 6.15 14.01
N THR A 54 -2.82 5.58 13.81
CA THR A 54 -2.62 4.51 12.82
C THR A 54 -3.15 3.17 13.34
N PRO A 55 -3.99 2.45 12.59
CA PRO A 55 -4.47 1.12 12.99
C PRO A 55 -3.32 0.12 13.08
N SER A 56 -3.38 -0.83 14.01
CA SER A 56 -2.49 -2.00 14.01
C SER A 56 -3.05 -3.13 13.14
N ARG A 57 -2.21 -4.10 12.76
CA ARG A 57 -2.65 -5.32 12.07
C ARG A 57 -3.73 -6.08 12.85
N SER A 58 -3.57 -6.14 14.17
CA SER A 58 -4.53 -6.76 15.07
C SER A 58 -5.86 -6.02 15.05
N ASP A 59 -5.84 -4.68 15.11
CA ASP A 59 -7.06 -3.87 15.03
C ASP A 59 -7.80 -4.13 13.72
N ALA A 60 -7.09 -4.10 12.58
CA ALA A 60 -7.70 -4.33 11.27
C ALA A 60 -8.36 -5.72 11.15
N GLY A 61 -7.67 -6.77 11.60
CA GLY A 61 -8.22 -8.13 11.55
C GLY A 61 -9.37 -8.40 12.53
N ARG A 62 -9.43 -7.66 13.65
CA ARG A 62 -10.56 -7.73 14.59
C ARG A 62 -11.75 -6.93 14.11
N LEU A 63 -11.51 -5.78 13.47
CA LEU A 63 -12.54 -4.98 12.84
C LEU A 63 -13.16 -5.70 11.65
N ASP A 64 -12.36 -6.41 10.83
CA ASP A 64 -12.89 -7.27 9.76
C ASP A 64 -13.83 -8.33 10.32
N ARG A 65 -13.43 -9.07 11.34
CA ARG A 65 -14.31 -10.07 11.99
C ARG A 65 -15.57 -9.46 12.60
N LEU A 66 -15.50 -8.22 13.05
CA LEU A 66 -16.66 -7.52 13.62
C LEU A 66 -17.64 -7.05 12.54
N PHE A 67 -17.13 -6.62 11.39
CA PHE A 67 -17.91 -6.06 10.28
C PHE A 67 -18.10 -7.02 9.10
N GLU A 68 -17.61 -8.26 9.21
CA GLU A 68 -17.71 -9.33 8.19
C GLU A 68 -19.15 -9.58 7.73
N ALA A 69 -20.15 -9.24 8.56
CA ALA A 69 -21.57 -9.32 8.23
C ALA A 69 -22.12 -8.10 7.45
N ALA A 70 -21.39 -6.99 7.39
CA ALA A 70 -21.92 -5.67 6.98
C ALA A 70 -21.32 -5.10 5.67
N GLY A 71 -20.30 -5.72 5.05
CA GLY A 71 -19.79 -5.19 3.78
C GLY A 71 -18.74 -6.02 3.05
N ASN A 72 -18.71 -5.87 1.73
CA ASN A 72 -17.74 -6.47 0.80
C ASN A 72 -16.32 -5.84 0.87
N VAL A 73 -15.97 -5.16 1.98
CA VAL A 73 -14.73 -4.37 2.09
C VAL A 73 -13.90 -4.87 3.27
N SER A 74 -12.64 -5.25 3.01
CA SER A 74 -11.68 -5.68 4.04
C SER A 74 -10.84 -4.50 4.52
N LEU A 75 -11.00 -4.15 5.80
CA LEU A 75 -10.14 -3.24 6.54
C LEU A 75 -8.72 -3.77 6.67
N THR A 76 -8.51 -5.09 6.69
CA THR A 76 -7.16 -5.69 6.62
C THR A 76 -6.47 -5.34 5.30
N ARG A 77 -7.18 -5.34 4.18
CA ARG A 77 -6.64 -4.91 2.88
C ARG A 77 -6.30 -3.41 2.87
N LEU A 78 -7.14 -2.57 3.46
CA LEU A 78 -6.86 -1.13 3.61
C LEU A 78 -5.69 -0.86 4.56
N TYR A 79 -5.52 -1.66 5.61
CA TYR A 79 -4.34 -1.61 6.47
C TYR A 79 -3.08 -1.99 5.69
N GLN A 80 -3.13 -3.01 4.84
CA GLN A 80 -2.00 -3.41 4.01
C GLN A 80 -1.58 -2.30 3.03
N SER A 81 -2.52 -1.60 2.39
CA SER A 81 -2.19 -0.47 1.52
C SER A 81 -1.61 0.71 2.30
N LEU A 82 -2.10 0.95 3.52
CA LEU A 82 -1.56 1.96 4.44
C LEU A 82 -0.12 1.66 4.87
N VAL A 83 0.19 0.40 5.20
CA VAL A 83 1.55 -0.03 5.56
C VAL A 83 2.48 -0.05 4.35
N ALA A 84 1.97 -0.40 3.17
CA ALA A 84 2.75 -0.33 1.95
C ALA A 84 3.13 1.12 1.62
N GLN A 85 2.21 2.08 1.87
CA GLN A 85 2.41 3.53 1.72
C GLN A 85 3.38 4.15 2.72
N SER A 86 3.58 3.57 3.91
CA SER A 86 4.61 4.07 4.82
C SER A 86 6.03 3.61 4.44
N ARG A 87 6.14 2.59 3.58
CA ARG A 87 7.41 1.95 3.20
C ARG A 87 7.85 2.27 1.77
N SER A 88 6.99 2.89 0.97
CA SER A 88 7.26 3.36 -0.39
C SER A 88 6.85 4.83 -0.51
N PRO A 89 7.46 5.61 -1.42
CA PRO A 89 7.01 6.98 -1.67
C PRO A 89 5.52 7.00 -2.04
N ALA A 90 4.76 8.00 -1.58
CA ALA A 90 3.32 8.09 -1.84
C ALA A 90 2.98 7.99 -3.33
N TRP A 91 3.76 8.64 -4.20
CA TRP A 91 3.59 8.58 -5.67
C TRP A 91 3.69 7.16 -6.23
N PHE A 92 4.43 6.27 -5.56
CA PHE A 92 4.68 4.93 -6.05
C PHE A 92 3.43 4.04 -5.97
N HIS A 93 2.47 4.35 -5.11
CA HIS A 93 1.25 3.57 -4.95
C HIS A 93 0.30 3.72 -6.12
N ASP A 94 -0.07 4.96 -6.43
CA ASP A 94 -0.91 5.27 -7.59
C ASP A 94 -0.25 4.75 -8.86
N TRP A 95 1.08 4.90 -8.94
CA TRP A 95 1.85 4.34 -10.04
C TRP A 95 1.79 2.80 -10.09
N ALA A 96 1.98 2.08 -8.98
CA ALA A 96 2.00 0.62 -8.98
C ALA A 96 0.60 -0.03 -9.13
N GLU A 97 -0.45 0.64 -8.67
CA GLU A 97 -1.83 0.11 -8.69
C GLU A 97 -2.59 0.49 -9.95
N GLU A 98 -2.39 1.69 -10.50
CA GLU A 98 -3.20 2.21 -11.62
C GLU A 98 -2.41 2.31 -12.92
N ILE A 99 -1.16 2.81 -12.85
CA ILE A 99 -0.36 3.14 -14.03
C ILE A 99 0.43 1.92 -14.54
N GLU A 100 1.22 1.28 -13.68
CA GLU A 100 2.08 0.13 -14.02
C GLU A 100 1.29 -1.05 -14.61
N PRO A 101 0.09 -1.42 -14.08
CA PRO A 101 -0.67 -2.55 -14.62
C PRO A 101 -1.34 -2.27 -15.98
N THR A 102 -1.55 -1.00 -16.32
CA THR A 102 -2.21 -0.57 -17.56
C THR A 102 -1.22 -0.06 -18.62
N ALA A 103 0.06 0.10 -18.25
CA ALA A 103 1.10 0.57 -19.14
C ALA A 103 1.42 -0.43 -20.26
N LEU A 104 1.40 0.04 -21.51
CA LEU A 104 1.83 -0.75 -22.68
C LEU A 104 3.34 -0.93 -22.75
N VAL A 105 4.10 0.06 -22.27
CA VAL A 105 5.56 0.08 -22.30
C VAL A 105 6.07 0.76 -21.03
N LEU A 106 6.96 0.09 -20.31
CA LEU A 106 7.72 0.67 -19.21
C LEU A 106 9.17 0.89 -19.66
N ARG A 107 9.68 2.10 -19.45
CA ARG A 107 11.08 2.46 -19.70
C ARG A 107 11.66 3.06 -18.43
N SER A 108 12.74 2.47 -17.93
CA SER A 108 13.50 3.02 -16.81
C SER A 108 14.97 3.16 -17.20
N TRP A 109 15.64 4.09 -16.54
CA TRP A 109 17.09 4.28 -16.63
C TRP A 109 17.67 4.22 -15.23
N ASP A 110 18.38 3.13 -14.95
CA ASP A 110 18.95 2.83 -13.65
C ASP A 110 20.48 2.66 -13.82
N PRO A 111 21.29 3.73 -13.74
CA PRO A 111 22.71 3.68 -14.12
C PRO A 111 23.57 2.86 -13.17
N LEU A 112 23.10 2.65 -11.93
CA LEU A 112 23.87 2.00 -10.86
C LEU A 112 23.31 0.65 -10.46
N LEU A 113 22.06 0.33 -10.83
CA LEU A 113 21.34 -0.84 -10.34
C LEU A 113 20.59 -1.51 -11.49
N ILE A 114 20.44 -2.83 -11.38
CA ILE A 114 19.54 -3.55 -12.28
C ILE A 114 18.10 -3.10 -11.99
N PRO A 115 17.29 -2.75 -13.01
CA PRO A 115 15.90 -2.34 -12.83
C PRO A 115 15.12 -3.36 -12.01
N GLY A 116 14.32 -2.88 -11.06
CA GLY A 116 13.62 -3.72 -10.08
C GLY A 116 12.84 -4.90 -10.67
N LEU A 117 12.22 -4.70 -11.84
CA LEU A 117 11.43 -5.74 -12.52
C LEU A 117 12.31 -6.86 -13.11
N LEU A 118 13.62 -6.65 -13.22
CA LEU A 118 14.60 -7.58 -13.79
C LEU A 118 15.53 -8.18 -12.72
N GLN A 119 15.38 -7.80 -11.46
CA GLN A 119 16.21 -8.32 -10.36
C GLN A 119 15.86 -9.77 -10.04
N THR A 120 16.86 -10.63 -9.81
CA THR A 120 16.61 -11.95 -9.23
C THR A 120 16.25 -11.83 -7.75
N GLU A 121 15.65 -12.87 -7.17
CA GLU A 121 15.42 -12.95 -5.73
C GLU A 121 16.70 -12.71 -4.92
N SER A 122 17.81 -13.34 -5.32
CA SER A 122 19.12 -13.18 -4.67
C SER A 122 19.65 -11.75 -4.74
N TYR A 123 19.48 -11.08 -5.88
CA TYR A 123 19.90 -9.69 -6.06
C TYR A 123 19.06 -8.74 -5.21
N ALA A 124 17.73 -8.91 -5.21
CA ALA A 124 16.83 -8.11 -4.37
C ALA A 124 17.14 -8.30 -2.89
N ARG A 125 17.39 -9.54 -2.44
CA ARG A 125 17.77 -9.85 -1.07
C ARG A 125 19.09 -9.17 -0.69
N TYR A 126 20.10 -9.23 -1.55
CA TYR A 126 21.37 -8.54 -1.34
C TYR A 126 21.18 -7.03 -1.17
N LEU A 127 20.43 -6.38 -2.07
CA LEU A 127 20.18 -4.94 -2.01
C LEU A 127 19.43 -4.52 -0.75
N PHE A 128 18.35 -5.22 -0.39
CA PHE A 128 17.57 -4.86 0.78
C PHE A 128 18.33 -5.11 2.08
N GLY A 129 19.23 -6.11 2.11
CA GLY A 129 20.09 -6.39 3.25
C GLY A 129 21.16 -5.33 3.54
N GLN A 130 21.43 -4.40 2.61
CA GLN A 130 22.39 -3.30 2.85
C GLN A 130 21.79 -2.13 3.64
N ALA A 131 20.47 -2.14 3.93
CA ALA A 131 19.83 -1.05 4.64
C ALA A 131 20.23 -1.03 6.13
N PRO A 132 20.58 0.14 6.71
CA PRO A 132 20.88 0.24 8.13
C PRO A 132 19.68 -0.20 8.98
N GLN A 133 19.94 -0.97 10.05
CA GLN A 133 18.95 -1.41 11.04
C GLN A 133 17.79 -2.27 10.48
N ILE A 134 17.92 -2.81 9.27
CA ILE A 134 16.89 -3.70 8.72
C ILE A 134 16.97 -5.10 9.35
N THR A 135 15.81 -5.66 9.67
CA THR A 135 15.70 -7.03 10.17
C THR A 135 15.60 -8.04 9.02
N SER A 136 15.95 -9.31 9.28
CA SER A 136 15.82 -10.39 8.29
C SER A 136 14.38 -10.54 7.78
N ASP A 137 13.39 -10.40 8.67
CA ASP A 137 11.97 -10.49 8.32
C ASP A 137 11.55 -9.34 7.38
N GLU A 138 12.06 -8.12 7.61
CA GLU A 138 11.80 -6.98 6.73
C GLU A 138 12.48 -7.12 5.37
N VAL A 139 13.69 -7.69 5.32
CA VAL A 139 14.34 -8.02 4.05
C VAL A 139 13.47 -8.98 3.26
N GLU A 140 13.03 -10.07 3.88
CA GLU A 140 12.23 -11.07 3.20
C GLU A 140 10.87 -10.51 2.76
N GLU A 141 10.21 -9.69 3.58
CA GLU A 141 8.97 -9.01 3.20
C GLU A 141 9.16 -8.14 1.93
N ARG A 142 10.27 -7.39 1.85
CA ARG A 142 10.60 -6.55 0.69
C ARG A 142 10.93 -7.38 -0.53
N VAL A 143 11.65 -8.49 -0.37
CA VAL A 143 11.92 -9.45 -1.45
C VAL A 143 10.60 -10.00 -1.99
N GLN A 144 9.70 -10.45 -1.11
CA GLN A 144 8.39 -10.96 -1.52
C GLN A 144 7.51 -9.88 -2.17
N ALA A 145 7.59 -8.62 -1.73
CA ALA A 145 6.93 -7.51 -2.42
C ALA A 145 7.51 -7.30 -3.84
N ARG A 146 8.84 -7.35 -4.00
CA ARG A 146 9.52 -7.26 -5.30
C ARG A 146 9.08 -8.37 -6.26
N LEU A 147 9.10 -9.62 -5.79
CA LEU A 147 8.71 -10.78 -6.60
C LEU A 147 7.22 -10.77 -6.97
N ARG A 148 6.33 -10.34 -6.06
CA ARG A 148 4.90 -10.16 -6.38
C ARG A 148 4.70 -9.15 -7.49
N ARG A 149 5.42 -8.03 -7.46
CA ARG A 149 5.35 -6.98 -8.50
C ARG A 149 5.89 -7.48 -9.85
N GLN A 150 6.93 -8.31 -9.87
CA GLN A 150 7.45 -8.90 -11.12
C GLN A 150 6.44 -9.79 -11.86
N LYS A 151 5.44 -10.35 -11.17
CA LYS A 151 4.39 -11.14 -11.83
C LYS A 151 3.57 -10.33 -12.84
N ILE A 152 3.56 -8.99 -12.74
CA ILE A 152 2.93 -8.10 -13.72
C ILE A 152 3.66 -8.17 -15.07
N SER A 153 5.00 -8.23 -15.04
CA SER A 153 5.86 -8.34 -16.25
C SER A 153 5.70 -9.68 -16.98
N ASN A 154 5.38 -10.76 -16.25
CA ASN A 154 5.20 -12.10 -16.82
C ASN A 154 3.83 -12.31 -17.49
N ARG A 155 2.96 -11.28 -17.57
CA ARG A 155 1.75 -11.34 -18.40
C ARG A 155 2.19 -11.32 -19.87
N LYS A 156 1.95 -12.44 -20.57
CA LYS A 156 2.27 -12.69 -21.98
C LYS A 156 1.74 -11.59 -22.91
N THR A 157 2.50 -10.51 -23.05
CA THR A 157 2.50 -9.63 -24.22
C THR A 157 3.92 -9.13 -24.35
N LEU A 158 4.78 -9.99 -24.88
CA LEU A 158 6.04 -9.58 -25.48
C LEU A 158 5.72 -9.19 -26.94
N PRO A 159 5.54 -7.91 -27.29
CA PRO A 159 5.85 -7.53 -28.66
C PRO A 159 7.35 -7.71 -28.83
N SER A 160 7.72 -8.64 -29.70
CA SER A 160 9.09 -8.93 -30.10
C SER A 160 9.88 -7.64 -30.36
N SER A 161 11.11 -7.58 -29.82
CA SER A 161 12.14 -6.54 -29.99
C SER A 161 12.17 -5.40 -28.95
N SER A 162 12.59 -5.71 -27.73
CA SER A 162 13.22 -4.70 -26.87
C SER A 162 14.61 -4.35 -27.44
N ARG A 163 14.68 -3.36 -28.33
CA ARG A 163 15.95 -2.70 -28.65
C ARG A 163 16.35 -1.83 -27.46
N LEU A 164 17.47 -2.18 -26.83
CA LEU A 164 18.16 -1.34 -25.85
C LEU A 164 18.63 -0.07 -26.58
N SER A 165 17.90 1.03 -26.41
CA SER A 165 18.30 2.36 -26.90
C SER A 165 18.76 3.18 -25.70
N THR A 166 20.04 3.56 -25.68
CA THR A 166 20.74 4.36 -24.66
C THR A 166 20.29 5.84 -24.61
N ARG A 167 19.08 6.13 -25.08
CA ARG A 167 18.42 7.43 -24.95
C ARG A 167 16.91 7.21 -24.91
N ALA A 168 16.23 7.70 -23.87
CA ALA A 168 14.84 8.16 -23.99
C ALA A 168 14.29 8.85 -22.73
N PHE A 169 13.62 9.98 -23.00
CA PHE A 169 12.63 10.70 -22.23
C PHE A 169 11.44 9.83 -21.78
N CYS A 170 10.87 10.15 -20.62
CA CYS A 170 9.54 9.73 -20.21
C CYS A 170 8.50 10.57 -20.98
N ALA A 171 7.70 9.93 -21.83
CA ALA A 171 6.52 10.55 -22.44
C ALA A 171 5.28 9.83 -21.93
N VAL A 172 4.73 10.32 -20.82
CA VAL A 172 3.31 10.13 -20.53
C VAL A 172 2.58 10.90 -21.63
N ARG A 173 1.80 10.20 -22.47
CA ARG A 173 0.82 10.89 -23.32
C ARG A 173 -0.21 11.52 -22.37
N CYS A 174 -0.04 12.80 -22.04
CA CYS A 174 -1.17 13.64 -21.68
C CYS A 174 -2.08 13.67 -22.91
N ASN A 175 -3.25 13.04 -22.81
CA ASN A 175 -4.32 13.34 -23.74
C ASN A 175 -4.94 14.66 -23.24
N THR A 176 -4.89 15.66 -24.12
CA THR A 176 -5.43 17.04 -24.06
C THR A 176 -6.31 17.43 -22.89
#